data_AF-A0A1Y5EXG7-F1
#
_entry.id   AF-A0A1Y5EXG7-F1
#
_cell.length_a   1.000
_cell.length_b   1.000
_cell.length_c   1.000
_cell.angle_alpha   90.00
_cell.angle_beta   90.00
_cell.angle_gamma   90.00
#
_symmetry.space_group_name_H-M   'P 1'
#
loop_
_entity.id
_entity.type
_entity.pdbx_description
1 polymer ?
#
loop_
_entity_poly.entity_id
_entity_poly.type
_entity_poly.pdbx_seq_one_letter_code
_entity_poly.pdbx_strand_id
1 'polypeptide(L)'
;HFLGLAGMPRRIPDYSVQFAEFNMWSSIGGFAFGLSQVFFCFIVYKTIKGGEKATDEVWEGAEGLEWTLSSPPPYHSFSTAPEIK
;
A
#
# COMPACT_ATOMS: atom_id res chain seq x y z
N HIS A 1 -0.19 -9.75 18.87
CA HIS A 1 -1.09 -9.66 20.05
C HIS A 1 -0.76 -10.68 21.13
N PHE A 2 -0.68 -11.97 20.80
CA PHE A 2 -0.41 -13.04 21.77
C PHE A 2 0.84 -12.83 22.65
N LEU A 3 1.97 -12.36 22.10
CA LEU A 3 3.17 -12.01 22.87
C LEU A 3 2.94 -10.99 23.98
N GLY A 4 2.20 -9.92 23.69
CA GLY A 4 1.88 -8.88 24.66
C GLY A 4 0.90 -9.38 25.73
N LEU A 5 -0.08 -10.20 25.33
CA LEU A 5 -1.02 -10.84 26.27
C LEU A 5 -0.32 -11.88 27.16
N ALA A 6 0.71 -12.56 26.65
CA ALA A 6 1.54 -13.48 27.40
C ALA A 6 2.56 -12.78 28.32
N GLY A 7 2.54 -11.44 28.38
CA GLY A 7 3.31 -10.65 29.33
C GLY A 7 4.68 -10.20 28.86
N MET A 8 5.01 -10.28 27.56
CA MET A 8 6.28 -9.73 27.05
C MET A 8 6.21 -8.18 26.99
N PRO A 9 7.04 -7.46 27.76
CA PRO A 9 7.08 -6.00 27.71
C PRO A 9 7.75 -5.50 26.42
N ARG A 10 7.44 -4.26 26.02
CA ARG A 10 8.02 -3.63 24.82
C ARG A 10 9.47 -3.19 25.06
N ARG A 11 10.24 -3.06 23.96
CA ARG A 11 11.61 -2.52 23.95
C ARG A 11 12.64 -3.35 24.74
N ILE A 12 12.48 -4.66 24.75
CA ILE A 12 13.45 -5.59 25.34
C ILE A 12 14.30 -6.18 24.21
N PRO A 13 15.64 -6.17 24.32
CA PRO A 13 16.52 -6.70 23.28
C PRO A 13 16.54 -8.24 23.22
N ASP A 14 16.26 -8.91 24.32
CA ASP A 14 16.27 -10.37 24.47
C ASP A 14 14.97 -10.90 25.10
N TYR A 15 14.70 -12.20 24.97
CA TYR A 15 13.48 -12.81 25.49
C TYR A 15 13.72 -14.22 26.05
N SER A 16 12.92 -14.60 27.05
CA SER A 16 12.90 -15.96 27.59
C SER A 16 12.41 -16.97 26.55
N VAL A 17 12.86 -18.23 26.66
CA VAL A 17 12.54 -19.34 25.75
C VAL A 17 11.04 -19.54 25.56
N GLN A 18 10.22 -19.22 26.58
CA GLN A 18 8.76 -19.30 26.51
C GLN A 18 8.12 -18.43 25.41
N PHE A 19 8.83 -17.40 24.93
CA PHE A 19 8.37 -16.50 23.87
C PHE A 19 8.98 -16.79 22.49
N ALA A 20 9.81 -17.83 22.38
CA ALA A 20 10.59 -18.10 21.16
C ALA A 20 9.71 -18.35 19.93
N GLU A 21 8.69 -19.21 20.05
CA GLU A 21 7.82 -19.58 18.92
C GLU A 21 7.11 -18.36 18.30
N PHE A 22 6.50 -17.51 19.14
CA PHE A 22 5.80 -16.33 18.64
C PHE A 22 6.76 -15.26 18.08
N ASN A 23 7.97 -15.13 18.63
CA ASN A 23 8.99 -14.24 18.08
C ASN A 23 9.54 -14.78 16.74
N MET A 24 9.66 -16.10 16.58
CA MET A 24 10.03 -16.72 15.31
C MET A 24 8.98 -16.42 14.23
N TRP A 25 7.70 -16.64 14.52
CA TRP A 25 6.61 -16.27 13.58
C TRP A 25 6.60 -14.79 13.24
N SER A 26 6.80 -13.92 14.24
CA SER A 26 6.91 -12.47 14.03
C SER A 26 8.09 -12.11 13.13
N SER A 27 9.22 -12.81 13.28
CA SER A 27 10.41 -12.62 12.46
C SER A 27 10.18 -13.06 11.01
N ILE A 28 9.58 -14.23 10.81
CA ILE A 28 9.19 -14.72 9.47
C ILE A 28 8.26 -13.72 8.78
N GLY A 29 7.25 -13.22 9.50
CA GLY A 29 6.35 -12.17 9.00
C GLY A 29 7.08 -10.87 8.67
N GLY A 30 8.06 -10.47 9.50
CA GLY A 30 8.91 -9.32 9.25
C GLY A 30 9.74 -9.44 7.97
N PHE A 31 10.35 -10.60 7.72
CA PHE A 31 11.07 -10.87 6.48
C PHE A 31 10.14 -10.92 5.27
N ALA A 32 8.98 -11.55 5.39
CA ALA A 32 7.96 -11.58 4.33
C ALA A 32 7.48 -10.16 3.98
N PHE A 33 7.29 -9.31 4.99
CA PHE A 33 6.97 -7.90 4.79
C PHE A 33 8.12 -7.14 4.10
N GLY A 34 9.37 -7.41 4.47
CA GLY A 34 10.53 -6.85 3.75
C GLY A 34 10.53 -7.23 2.27
N LEU A 35 10.24 -8.50 1.95
CA LEU A 35 10.13 -8.98 0.57
C LEU A 35 8.96 -8.35 -0.19
N SER A 36 7.83 -8.09 0.47
CA SER A 36 6.69 -7.43 -0.18
C SER A 36 7.00 -6.00 -0.63
N GLN A 37 7.88 -5.28 0.08
CA GLN A 37 8.34 -3.95 -0.36
C GLN A 37 9.16 -4.03 -1.66
N VAL A 38 10.04 -5.03 -1.78
CA VAL A 38 10.79 -5.26 -3.02
C VAL A 38 9.85 -5.58 -4.18
N PHE A 39 8.84 -6.42 -3.93
CA PHE A 39 7.82 -6.75 -4.90
C PHE A 39 6.98 -5.54 -5.32
N PHE A 40 6.64 -4.65 -4.37
CA PHE A 40 5.96 -3.40 -4.66
C PHE A 40 6.78 -2.49 -5.59
N CYS A 41 8.08 -2.30 -5.31
CA CYS A 41 8.97 -1.56 -6.20
C CYS A 41 9.05 -2.18 -7.60
N PHE A 42 9.06 -3.50 -7.69
CA PHE A 42 9.02 -4.21 -8.97
C PHE A 42 7.72 -3.93 -9.74
N ILE A 43 6.56 -3.92 -9.08
CA ILE A 43 5.27 -3.57 -9.70
C ILE A 43 5.32 -2.14 -10.23
N VAL A 44 5.77 -1.17 -9.43
CA VAL A 44 5.89 0.24 -9.83
C VAL A 44 6.80 0.39 -11.06
N TYR A 45 7.95 -0.28 -11.05
CA TYR A 45 8.86 -0.27 -12.19
C TYR A 45 8.20 -0.85 -13.46
N LYS A 46 7.46 -1.95 -13.32
CA LYS A 46 6.75 -2.59 -14.43
C LYS A 46 5.66 -1.67 -14.99
N THR A 47 4.87 -1.02 -14.14
CA THR A 47 3.78 -0.11 -14.58
C THR A 47 4.29 1.18 -15.20
N ILE A 48 5.45 1.67 -14.81
CA ILE A 48 6.10 2.82 -15.47
C ILE A 48 6.60 2.43 -16.87
N LYS A 49 7.17 1.23 -17.03
CA LYS A 49 7.78 0.81 -18.31
C LYS A 49 6.77 0.32 -19.35
N GLY A 50 5.57 -0.08 -18.95
CA GLY A 50 4.55 -0.52 -19.89
C GLY A 50 3.28 -1.01 -19.21
N GLY A 51 2.35 -1.48 -20.03
CA GLY A 51 1.00 -1.88 -19.60
C GLY A 51 -0.06 -1.19 -20.43
N GLU A 52 -1.31 -1.51 -20.13
CA GLU A 52 -2.46 -0.80 -20.68
C GLU A 52 -2.53 0.60 -20.10
N LYS A 53 -2.84 1.59 -20.94
CA LYS A 53 -3.01 2.97 -20.47
C LYS A 53 -4.28 3.04 -19.62
N ALA A 54 -4.20 3.78 -18.52
CA ALA A 54 -5.35 4.11 -17.71
C ALA A 54 -6.43 4.81 -18.56
N THR A 55 -7.69 4.43 -18.34
CA THR A 55 -8.86 5.20 -18.76
C THR A 55 -9.05 6.43 -17.87
N ASP A 56 -10.04 7.26 -18.17
CA ASP A 56 -10.36 8.46 -17.38
C ASP A 56 -10.99 8.07 -16.03
N GLU A 57 -11.84 7.04 -16.04
CA GLU A 57 -12.41 6.40 -14.84
C GLU A 57 -11.82 4.98 -14.70
N VAL A 58 -10.84 4.79 -13.82
CA VAL A 58 -10.14 3.49 -13.64
C VAL A 58 -10.65 2.65 -12.47
N TRP A 59 -11.39 3.26 -11.55
CA TRP A 59 -11.91 2.58 -10.36
C TRP A 59 -13.42 2.39 -10.47
N GLU A 60 -13.90 1.26 -9.96
CA GLU A 60 -15.33 1.01 -9.85
C GLU A 60 -15.94 1.95 -8.81
N GLY A 61 -16.96 2.73 -9.20
CA GLY A 61 -17.61 3.71 -8.33
C GLY A 61 -16.76 4.96 -8.10
N ALA A 62 -15.95 5.36 -9.07
CA ALA A 62 -15.17 6.59 -9.00
C ALA A 62 -16.11 7.80 -9.12
N GLU A 63 -16.32 8.47 -7.98
CA GLU A 63 -17.10 9.70 -7.89
C GLU A 63 -16.18 10.90 -7.66
N GLY A 64 -16.49 12.03 -8.29
CA GLY A 64 -15.69 13.24 -8.20
C GLY A 64 -15.38 13.86 -9.55
N LEU A 65 -14.97 15.14 -9.54
CA LEU A 65 -14.63 15.87 -10.77
C LEU A 65 -13.30 15.41 -11.36
N GLU A 66 -12.40 14.85 -10.54
CA GLU A 66 -11.11 14.32 -10.95
C GLU A 66 -11.22 13.18 -11.97
N TRP A 67 -12.30 12.40 -11.93
CA TRP A 67 -12.58 11.29 -12.84
C TRP A 67 -13.21 11.73 -14.16
N THR A 68 -13.52 13.03 -14.29
CA THR A 68 -13.95 13.63 -15.57
C THR A 68 -12.77 14.10 -16.41
N LEU A 69 -11.55 14.06 -15.85
CA LEU A 69 -10.32 14.45 -16.53
C LEU A 69 -9.67 13.25 -17.21
N SER A 70 -8.94 13.51 -18.30
CA SER A 70 -8.20 12.46 -18.98
C SER A 70 -7.02 11.94 -18.15
N SER A 71 -6.58 10.71 -18.40
CA SER A 71 -5.33 10.16 -17.84
C SER A 71 -4.23 10.04 -18.91
N PRO A 72 -3.15 10.86 -18.89
CA PRO A 72 -2.77 11.83 -17.86
C PRO A 72 -3.57 13.14 -17.92
N PRO A 73 -3.71 13.84 -16.79
CA PRO A 73 -4.49 15.07 -16.72
C PRO A 73 -3.83 16.20 -17.52
N PRO A 74 -4.63 17.07 -18.15
CA PRO A 74 -4.13 18.25 -18.85
C PRO A 74 -3.50 19.25 -17.88
N TYR A 75 -2.63 20.13 -18.39
CA TYR A 75 -1.98 21.17 -17.57
C TYR A 75 -2.99 22.15 -16.94
N HIS A 76 -4.07 22.48 -17.66
CA HIS A 76 -5.21 23.22 -17.14
C HIS A 76 -6.40 22.27 -17.02
N SER A 77 -6.86 22.01 -15.80
CA SER A 77 -7.87 20.98 -15.51
C SER A 77 -9.24 21.31 -16.11
N PHE A 78 -9.76 22.53 -15.91
CA PHE A 78 -11.08 22.92 -16.41
C PHE A 78 -11.01 24.29 -17.08
N SER A 79 -11.40 24.37 -18.35
CA SER A 79 -11.55 25.66 -19.05
C SER A 79 -12.86 26.35 -18.72
N THR A 80 -13.89 25.56 -18.39
CA THR A 80 -15.21 26.03 -17.98
C THR A 80 -15.50 25.48 -16.59
N ALA A 81 -16.07 26.29 -15.70
CA ALA A 81 -16.39 25.85 -14.34
C ALA A 81 -17.38 24.66 -14.39
N PRO A 82 -17.05 23.52 -13.76
CA PRO A 82 -17.96 22.38 -13.71
C PRO A 82 -19.13 22.67 -12.77
N GLU A 83 -20.32 22.21 -13.15
CA GLU A 83 -21.49 22.29 -12.29
C GLU A 83 -21.52 21.06 -11.37
N ILE A 84 -21.53 21.32 -10.05
CA ILE A 84 -21.71 20.28 -9.03
C ILE A 84 -23.21 20.15 -8.80
N LYS A 85 -23.76 18.94 -8.98
CA LYS A 85 -25.17 18.62 -8.69
C LYS A 85 -25.33 17.97 -7.34
#